data_AF-A0A8T7DS13-F1
#
_entry.id   AF-A0A8T7DS13-F1
#
_cell.length_a   1.000
_cell.length_b   1.000
_cell.length_c   1.000
_cell.angle_alpha   90.00
_cell.angle_beta   90.00
_cell.angle_gamma   90.00
#
_symmetry.space_group_name_H-M   'P 1'
#
loop_
_entity.id
_entity.type
_entity.pdbx_description
1 polymer ?
#
loop_
_entity_poly.entity_id
_entity_poly.type
_entity_poly.pdbx_seq_one_letter_code
_entity_poly.pdbx_strand_id
1 'polypeptide(L)' 'LTDAVLKELDIALDHHELVKVKLAVGDRDTRRQMADQICRECDAEPVQSIGKTLSIYRANPEKAHEKAHIVLPKG' A
#
# COMPACT_ATOMS: atom_id res chain seq x y z
N LEU A 1 8.12 -5.24 11.43
CA LEU A 1 6.86 -4.51 11.17
C LEU A 1 6.04 -4.61 12.44
N THR A 2 5.49 -3.51 12.96
CA THR A 2 4.72 -3.54 14.21
C THR A 2 3.24 -3.39 13.94
N ASP A 3 2.40 -3.92 14.82
CA ASP A 3 0.94 -3.87 14.70
C ASP A 3 0.42 -2.43 14.64
N ALA A 4 1.05 -1.52 15.39
CA ALA A 4 0.73 -0.10 15.35
C ALA A 4 0.93 0.50 13.94
N VAL A 5 2.02 0.14 13.25
CA VAL A 5 2.27 0.61 11.88
C VAL A 5 1.26 0.02 10.90
N LEU A 6 0.92 -1.26 11.03
CA LEU A 6 -0.10 -1.90 10.19
C LEU A 6 -1.47 -1.23 10.36
N LYS A 7 -1.88 -0.95 11.59
CA LYS A 7 -3.16 -0.29 11.88
C LYS A 7 -3.23 1.12 11.30
N GLU A 8 -2.16 1.89 11.40
CA GLU A 8 -2.11 3.24 10.78
C GLU A 8 -2.15 3.16 9.25
N LEU A 9 -1.48 2.18 8.65
CA LEU A 9 -1.58 1.93 7.21
C LEU A 9 -3.00 1.57 6.79
N ASP A 10 -3.68 0.74 7.56
CA ASP A 10 -5.05 0.31 7.32
C ASP A 10 -6.00 1.52 7.30
N ILE A 11 -5.92 2.36 8.34
CA ILE A 11 -6.68 3.62 8.42
C ILE A 11 -6.34 4.53 7.23
N ALA A 12 -5.07 4.69 6.89
CA ALA A 12 -4.65 5.54 5.78
C ALA A 12 -5.18 5.03 4.42
N LEU A 13 -5.20 3.71 4.22
CA LEU A 13 -5.73 3.08 3.01
C LEU A 13 -7.24 3.26 2.89
N ASP A 14 -8.00 3.15 3.98
CA ASP A 14 -9.44 3.43 3.95
C ASP A 14 -9.76 4.87 3.55
N HIS A 15 -8.94 5.82 4.00
CA HIS A 15 -9.16 7.24 3.74
C HIS A 15 -8.63 7.70 2.38
N HIS A 16 -7.52 7.16 1.91
CA HIS A 16 -6.83 7.69 0.74
C HIS A 16 -6.80 6.74 -0.45
N GLU A 17 -7.12 5.46 -0.26
CA GLU A 17 -7.00 4.34 -1.19
C GLU A 17 -5.57 4.07 -1.67
N LEU A 18 -4.77 5.10 -1.94
CA LEU A 18 -3.38 5.04 -2.35
C LEU A 18 -2.47 5.66 -1.28
N VAL A 19 -1.57 4.85 -0.73
CA VAL A 19 -0.63 5.27 0.32
C VAL A 19 0.80 5.03 -0.11
N LYS A 20 1.68 5.98 0.24
CA LYS A 20 3.12 5.91 -0.03
C LYS A 20 3.90 5.72 1.27
N VAL A 21 4.64 4.63 1.35
CA VAL A 21 5.37 4.19 2.54
C VAL A 21 6.87 4.20 2.27
N LYS A 22 7.65 4.72 3.21
CA LYS A 22 9.12 4.71 3.16
C LYS A 22 9.67 3.52 3.95
N LEU A 23 10.25 2.55 3.23
CA LEU A 23 10.99 1.42 3.79
C LEU A 23 12.45 1.83 4.01
N ALA A 24 12.71 2.50 5.13
CA ALA A 24 14.01 3.14 5.41
C ALA A 24 15.18 2.16 5.59
N VAL A 25 14.88 0.88 5.84
CA VAL A 25 15.83 -0.15 6.31
C VAL A 25 15.84 -1.34 5.36
N GLY A 26 16.94 -2.09 5.35
CA GLY A 26 17.09 -3.34 4.58
C GLY A 26 17.61 -3.14 3.16
N ASP A 27 18.13 -4.22 2.59
CA ASP A 27 18.52 -4.31 1.18
C ASP A 27 17.29 -4.45 0.27
N ARG A 28 17.52 -4.70 -1.02
CA ARG A 28 16.43 -4.79 -2.00
C ARG A 28 15.47 -5.95 -1.69
N ASP A 29 16.00 -7.09 -1.26
CA ASP A 29 15.20 -8.29 -1.00
C ASP A 29 14.41 -8.16 0.28
N THR A 30 15.00 -7.58 1.32
CA THR A 30 14.31 -7.22 2.56
C THR A 30 13.14 -6.28 2.28
N ARG A 31 13.34 -5.24 1.46
CA ARG A 31 12.27 -4.31 1.10
C ARG A 31 11.15 -5.00 0.30
N ARG A 32 11.49 -5.94 -0.56
CA ARG A 32 10.51 -6.73 -1.31
C ARG A 32 9.67 -7.60 -0.37
N GLN A 33 10.31 -8.33 0.55
CA GLN A 33 9.60 -9.13 1.55
C GLN A 33 8.70 -8.28 2.44
N MET A 34 9.17 -7.10 2.86
CA MET A 34 8.34 -6.16 3.62
C MET A 34 7.17 -5.64 2.80
N ALA A 35 7.36 -5.34 1.51
CA ALA A 35 6.27 -4.93 0.63
C ALA A 35 5.21 -6.03 0.51
N ASP A 36 5.64 -7.27 0.25
CA ASP A 36 4.74 -8.43 0.12
C ASP A 36 3.99 -8.69 1.43
N GLN A 37 4.65 -8.52 2.58
CA GLN A 37 4.01 -8.63 3.89
C GLN A 37 2.97 -7.52 4.10
N ILE A 38 3.31 -6.25 3.84
CA ILE A 38 2.38 -5.12 4.01
C ILE A 38 1.14 -5.30 3.12
N CYS A 39 1.34 -5.63 1.85
CA CYS A 39 0.24 -5.85 0.91
C CYS A 39 -0.69 -6.97 1.38
N ARG A 40 -0.14 -8.05 1.94
CA ARG A 40 -0.94 -9.16 2.47
C ARG A 40 -1.73 -8.79 3.73
N GLU A 41 -1.07 -8.13 4.69
CA GLU A 41 -1.70 -7.77 5.97
C GLU A 41 -2.77 -6.67 5.80
N CYS A 42 -2.58 -5.79 4.81
CA CYS A 42 -3.50 -4.69 4.54
C CYS A 42 -4.47 -4.97 3.38
N ASP A 43 -4.52 -6.18 2.82
CA ASP A 43 -5.34 -6.50 1.63
C ASP A 43 -5.23 -5.44 0.52
N ALA A 44 -3.99 -5.10 0.18
CA ALA A 44 -3.64 -4.02 -0.73
C ALA A 44 -2.72 -4.53 -1.85
N GLU A 45 -2.75 -3.84 -2.99
CA GLU A 45 -1.91 -4.16 -4.14
C GLU A 45 -0.69 -3.23 -4.23
N PRO A 46 0.50 -3.76 -4.56
CA PRO A 46 1.66 -2.93 -4.82
C PRO A 46 1.52 -2.23 -6.18
N VAL A 47 1.55 -0.90 -6.18
CA VAL A 47 1.49 -0.09 -7.42
C VAL A 47 2.89 0.19 -7.96
N GLN A 48 3.82 0.58 -7.08
CA GLN A 48 5.16 0.97 -7.50
C GLN A 48 6.16 0.85 -6.35
N SER A 49 7.39 0.44 -6.68
CA SER A 49 8.52 0.55 -5.76
C SER A 49 9.67 1.34 -6.41
N ILE A 50 10.04 2.47 -5.80
CA ILE A 50 11.16 3.32 -6.25
C ILE A 50 12.13 3.48 -5.09
N GLY A 51 13.32 2.90 -5.22
CA GLY A 51 14.37 3.00 -4.20
C GLY A 51 13.93 2.43 -2.85
N LYS A 52 13.67 3.33 -1.89
CA LYS A 52 13.21 3.01 -0.52
C LYS A 52 11.73 3.31 -0.30
N THR A 53 10.98 3.55 -1.37
CA THR A 53 9.59 3.97 -1.30
C THR A 53 8.71 2.94 -1.98
N LEU A 54 7.60 2.58 -1.34
CA LEU A 54 6.57 1.69 -1.83
C LEU A 54 5.24 2.45 -1.90
N SER A 55 4.57 2.41 -3.04
CA SER A 55 3.19 2.87 -3.19
C SER A 55 2.28 1.65 -3.24
N ILE A 56 1.25 1.61 -2.41
CA ILE A 56 0.25 0.54 -2.35
C ILE A 56 -1.15 1.11 -2.48
N TYR A 57 -2.06 0.33 -3.07
CA TYR A 57 -3.44 0.72 -3.33
C TYR A 57 -4.41 -0.31 -2.76
N ARG A 58 -5.49 0.15 -2.14
CA ARG A 58 -6.66 -0.65 -1.77
C ARG A 58 -7.91 0.13 -2.13
N ALA A 59 -8.77 -0.47 -2.94
CA ALA A 59 -10.05 0.13 -3.29
C ALA A 59 -10.96 0.19 -2.07
N ASN A 60 -11.55 1.35 -1.79
CA ASN A 60 -12.57 1.48 -0.76
C ASN A 60 -13.96 1.37 -1.41
N PRO A 61 -14.75 0.30 -1.12
CA PRO A 61 -16.06 0.10 -1.72
C PRO A 61 -17.06 1.22 -1.36
N GLU A 62 -16.90 1.88 -0.22
CA GLU A 62 -17.77 2.99 0.19
C GLU A 62 -17.47 4.28 -0.60
N LYS A 63 -16.20 4.48 -1.00
CA LYS A 63 -15.79 5.61 -1.84
C LYS A 63 -15.98 5.39 -3.33
N ALA A 64 -16.29 4.17 -3.76
CA ALA A 64 -16.54 3.84 -5.17
C ALA A 64 -17.71 4.65 -5.79
N HIS A 65 -18.62 5.18 -4.96
CA HIS A 65 -19.73 6.04 -5.39
C HIS A 65 -19.32 7.51 -5.59
N GLU A 66 -18.15 7.92 -5.11
CA GLU A 66 -17.54 9.25 -5.30
C GLU A 66 -16.43 9.17 -6.36
N LYS A 67 -16.77 8.76 -7.59
CA LYS A 67 -15.88 8.74 -8.78
C LYS A 67 -14.52 8.07 -8.53
N ALA A 68 -14.38 6.81 -8.93
CA ALA A 68 -13.08 6.14 -9.04
C ALA A 68 -12.12 6.95 -9.95
N HIS A 69 -11.20 7.70 -9.35
CA HIS A 69 -10.19 8.51 -10.07
C HIS A 69 -8.92 7.70 -10.42
N ILE A 70 -8.82 6.45 -9.99
CA ILE A 70 -7.66 5.58 -10.21
C ILE A 70 -8.14 4.30 -10.91
N VAL A 71 -7.80 4.17 -12.18
CA VAL A 71 -8.00 2.94 -12.97
C VAL A 71 -6.63 2.31 -13.16
N LEU A 72 -6.40 1.15 -12.57
CA LEU A 72 -5.16 0.41 -12.79
C LEU A 72 -5.18 -0.21 -14.19
N PRO A 73 -4.08 -0.08 -14.97
CA PRO A 73 -3.98 -0.75 -16.26
C PRO A 73 -3.98 -2.27 -16.03
N LYS A 74 -4.88 -2.98 -16.71
CA LYS A 74 -4.84 -4.45 -16.75
C LYS A 74 -3.58 -4.85 -17.52
N GLY A 75 -2.74 -5.66 -16.87
CA GLY A 75 -1.57 -6.30 -17.50
C GLY A 75 -1.96 -7.30 -18.58
#